data_AF-A0AA51LRN4-F1
#
_entry.id   AF-A0AA51LRN4-F1
#
_cell.length_a   1.000
_cell.length_b   1.000
_cell.length_c   1.000
_cell.angle_alpha   90.00
_cell.angle_beta   90.00
_cell.angle_gamma   90.00
#
_symmetry.space_group_name_H-M   'P 1'
#
loop_
_entity.id
_entity.type
_entity.pdbx_description
1 polymer ?
#
loop_
_entity_poly.entity_id
_entity_poly.type
_entity_poly.pdbx_seq_one_letter_code
_entity_poly.pdbx_strand_id
1 'polypeptide(L)'
;MYDAFAQVLSYDPSYGRGPDAFDDALSDVAAYTFGADPAATGTVVAVTGFDTLLRLDRRIAQLTLDSFARQARLAGLYGHPMLCLVHTSATDLGRVGGTEVQRGNVWDAEPDPPQPFEITDRLKFIVRFFGSEAELADAVAALRSALTETLSAVGRWQMLAPEPAPDPAALPPAHLRAEAPDAGRRQLLWQVPIGVRGAGDYTVLGELIYYQARASGIVFAGTISRIYPTGARYRADFAARFPALGDAAEP
;
A
#
# COMPACT_ATOMS: atom_id res chain seq x y z
N MET A 1 19.31 -2.01 22.00
CA MET A 1 18.61 -2.48 20.79
C MET A 1 18.26 -3.96 20.92
N TYR A 2 19.23 -4.87 20.96
CA TYR A 2 18.96 -6.31 21.07
C TYR A 2 18.10 -6.69 22.29
N ASP A 3 18.30 -6.04 23.45
CA ASP A 3 17.42 -6.26 24.62
C ASP A 3 15.97 -5.84 24.37
N ALA A 4 15.75 -4.71 23.70
CA ALA A 4 14.40 -4.25 23.35
C ALA A 4 13.76 -5.19 22.33
N PHE A 5 14.55 -5.74 21.41
CA PHE A 5 14.09 -6.72 20.44
C PHE A 5 13.70 -8.03 21.11
N ALA A 6 14.56 -8.53 22.00
CA ALA A 6 14.29 -9.72 22.78
C ALA A 6 13.00 -9.55 23.61
N GLN A 7 12.84 -8.40 24.27
CA GLN A 7 11.63 -8.08 25.02
C GLN A 7 10.37 -8.09 24.16
N VAL A 8 10.38 -7.46 22.98
CA VAL A 8 9.22 -7.39 22.08
C VAL A 8 8.84 -8.77 21.54
N LEU A 9 9.83 -9.60 21.22
CA LEU A 9 9.62 -10.95 20.70
C LEU A 9 9.51 -12.02 21.79
N SER A 10 9.47 -11.62 23.06
CA SER A 10 9.42 -12.53 24.23
C SER A 10 10.60 -13.51 24.34
N TYR A 11 11.77 -13.16 23.80
CA TYR A 11 13.02 -13.88 24.04
C TYR A 11 13.63 -13.53 25.40
N ASP A 12 14.36 -14.47 25.97
CA ASP A 12 15.15 -14.21 27.18
C ASP A 12 16.25 -13.17 26.87
N PRO A 13 16.47 -12.14 27.71
CA PRO A 13 17.57 -11.20 27.55
C PRO A 13 18.97 -11.84 27.45
N SER A 14 19.15 -13.09 27.89
CA SER A 14 20.38 -13.86 27.77
C SER A 14 20.61 -14.50 26.40
N TYR A 15 19.76 -14.23 25.41
CA TYR A 15 19.77 -14.83 24.06
C TYR A 15 21.04 -14.53 23.20
N GLY A 16 22.13 -14.05 23.79
CA GLY A 16 23.44 -13.95 23.12
C GLY A 16 23.81 -12.57 22.60
N ARG A 17 22.91 -11.56 22.70
CA ARG A 17 23.17 -10.11 22.53
C ARG A 17 24.17 -9.76 21.41
N GLY A 18 23.87 -10.18 20.18
CA GLY A 18 24.72 -9.92 19.02
C GLY A 18 23.98 -10.10 17.70
N PRO A 19 24.64 -9.80 16.57
CA PRO A 19 24.04 -9.91 15.24
C PRO A 19 23.68 -11.35 14.85
N ASP A 20 24.49 -12.34 15.26
CA ASP A 20 24.21 -13.75 14.96
C ASP A 20 22.98 -14.25 15.73
N ALA A 21 22.90 -13.91 17.02
CA ALA A 21 21.71 -14.15 17.83
C ALA A 21 20.49 -13.45 17.19
N PHE A 22 20.60 -12.17 16.87
CA PHE A 22 19.50 -11.44 16.25
C PHE A 22 18.98 -12.10 14.95
N ASP A 23 19.88 -12.61 14.11
CA ASP A 23 19.50 -13.32 12.88
C ASP A 23 18.78 -14.65 13.15
N ASP A 24 19.24 -15.40 14.16
CA ASP A 24 18.64 -16.67 14.57
C ASP A 24 17.21 -16.44 15.13
N ALA A 25 16.98 -15.40 15.92
CA ALA A 25 15.65 -15.07 16.45
C ALA A 25 14.71 -14.64 15.33
N LEU A 26 15.22 -13.90 14.35
CA LEU A 26 14.44 -13.57 13.18
C LEU A 26 14.12 -14.80 12.32
N SER A 27 14.97 -15.83 12.33
CA SER A 27 14.70 -17.10 11.64
C SER A 27 13.57 -17.87 12.29
N ASP A 28 13.54 -17.93 13.62
CA ASP A 28 12.43 -18.52 14.37
C ASP A 28 11.10 -17.78 14.11
N VAL A 29 11.14 -16.44 14.11
CA VAL A 29 9.99 -15.60 13.75
C VAL A 29 9.54 -15.92 12.32
N ALA A 30 10.49 -15.95 11.38
CA ALA A 30 10.20 -16.25 9.97
C ALA A 30 9.53 -17.61 9.78
N ALA A 31 9.94 -18.63 10.53
CA ALA A 31 9.41 -19.98 10.46
C ALA A 31 8.15 -20.23 11.32
N TYR A 32 7.65 -19.22 12.03
CA TYR A 32 6.61 -19.37 13.07
C TYR A 32 6.99 -20.35 14.20
N THR A 33 8.28 -20.57 14.42
CA THR A 33 8.78 -21.43 15.50
C THR A 33 8.64 -20.72 16.85
N PHE A 34 8.93 -19.41 16.88
CA PHE A 34 8.83 -18.59 18.08
C PHE A 34 8.73 -17.09 17.74
N GLY A 35 8.08 -16.30 18.59
CA GLY A 35 8.00 -14.83 18.44
C GLY A 35 7.02 -14.31 17.37
N ALA A 36 6.30 -15.21 16.67
CA ALA A 36 5.21 -14.86 15.75
C ALA A 36 4.01 -15.81 15.94
N ASP A 37 2.80 -15.27 15.81
CA ASP A 37 1.56 -16.05 15.85
C ASP A 37 1.26 -16.63 14.46
N PRO A 38 1.19 -17.97 14.29
CA PRO A 38 0.85 -18.60 13.02
C PRO A 38 -0.55 -18.22 12.48
N ALA A 39 -1.44 -17.73 13.34
CA ALA A 39 -2.76 -17.26 12.94
C ALA A 39 -2.77 -15.81 12.41
N ALA A 40 -1.68 -15.06 12.58
CA ALA A 40 -1.56 -13.69 12.09
C ALA A 40 -1.39 -13.66 10.56
N THR A 41 -1.74 -12.52 9.95
CA THR A 41 -1.51 -12.31 8.50
C THR A 41 -0.03 -12.16 8.16
N GLY A 42 0.80 -11.80 9.14
CA GLY A 42 2.25 -11.66 9.03
C GLY A 42 2.82 -10.91 10.23
N THR A 43 4.13 -10.68 10.21
CA THR A 43 4.85 -9.99 11.29
C THR A 43 5.35 -8.62 10.85
N VAL A 44 5.12 -7.60 11.68
CA VAL A 44 5.67 -6.25 11.47
C VAL A 44 6.61 -5.90 12.61
N VAL A 45 7.82 -5.46 12.27
CA VAL A 45 8.80 -4.93 13.20
C VAL A 45 8.94 -3.43 12.95
N ALA A 46 8.57 -2.62 13.92
CA ALA A 46 8.73 -1.17 13.87
C ALA A 46 9.87 -0.71 14.78
N VAL A 47 10.87 -0.04 14.21
CA VAL A 47 12.05 0.46 14.92
C VAL A 47 12.02 1.98 14.95
N THR A 48 11.80 2.54 16.14
CA THR A 48 11.89 3.98 16.39
C THR A 48 13.27 4.40 16.87
N GLY A 49 13.67 5.65 16.60
CA GLY A 49 14.96 6.18 17.06
C GLY A 49 16.18 5.54 16.38
N PHE A 50 16.01 5.02 15.16
CA PHE A 50 17.06 4.31 14.42
C PHE A 50 18.26 5.21 14.08
N ASP A 51 18.07 6.53 14.03
CA ASP A 51 19.14 7.51 13.93
C ASP A 51 20.23 7.34 15.00
N THR A 52 19.85 6.88 16.20
CA THR A 52 20.83 6.62 17.27
C THR A 52 21.77 5.48 16.90
N LEU A 53 21.24 4.40 16.34
CA LEU A 53 22.06 3.27 15.89
C LEU A 53 22.93 3.66 14.69
N LEU A 54 22.38 4.41 13.74
CA LEU A 54 23.12 4.91 12.59
C LEU A 54 24.29 5.82 12.98
N ARG A 55 24.12 6.68 14.00
CA ARG A 55 25.19 7.55 14.52
C ARG A 55 26.26 6.78 15.29
N LEU A 56 25.86 5.72 16.02
CA LEU A 56 26.80 4.90 16.79
C LEU A 56 27.63 4.00 15.87
N ASP A 57 26.96 3.25 15.00
CA ASP A 57 27.60 2.33 14.06
C ASP A 57 26.70 2.07 12.85
N ARG A 58 27.00 2.76 11.74
CA ARG A 58 26.27 2.61 10.48
C ARG A 58 26.35 1.19 9.91
N ARG A 59 27.46 0.47 10.13
CA ARG A 59 27.63 -0.90 9.62
C ARG A 59 26.70 -1.85 10.36
N ILE A 60 26.63 -1.76 11.68
CA ILE A 60 25.72 -2.59 12.49
C ILE A 60 24.26 -2.26 12.19
N ALA A 61 23.93 -0.97 12.00
CA ALA A 61 22.61 -0.56 11.55
C ALA A 61 22.23 -1.25 10.23
N GLN A 62 23.13 -1.25 9.25
CA GLN A 62 22.89 -1.91 7.97
C GLN A 62 22.73 -3.44 8.12
N LEU A 63 23.64 -4.08 8.85
CA LEU A 63 23.61 -5.53 9.08
C LEU A 63 22.31 -5.99 9.77
N THR A 64 21.75 -5.15 10.64
CA THR A 64 20.46 -5.41 11.27
C THR A 64 19.34 -5.45 10.21
N LEU A 65 19.29 -4.45 9.33
CA LEU A 65 18.28 -4.39 8.27
C LEU A 65 18.47 -5.52 7.25
N ASP A 66 19.72 -5.84 6.90
CA ASP A 66 20.04 -6.94 5.99
C ASP A 66 19.65 -8.30 6.58
N SER A 67 19.86 -8.51 7.88
CA SER A 67 19.43 -9.73 8.57
C SER A 67 17.91 -9.86 8.53
N PHE A 68 17.17 -8.79 8.82
CA PHE A 68 15.72 -8.78 8.67
C PHE A 68 15.30 -9.11 7.24
N ALA A 69 15.88 -8.45 6.23
CA ALA A 69 15.52 -8.68 4.84
C ALA A 69 15.83 -10.10 4.36
N ARG A 70 16.92 -10.71 4.84
CA ARG A 70 17.24 -12.12 4.60
C ARG A 70 16.15 -13.03 5.17
N GLN A 71 15.80 -12.86 6.44
CA GLN A 71 14.80 -13.70 7.09
C GLN A 71 13.40 -13.48 6.53
N ALA A 72 13.04 -12.25 6.16
CA ALA A 72 11.77 -11.95 5.49
C ALA A 72 11.63 -12.68 4.13
N ARG A 73 12.73 -12.85 3.39
CA ARG A 73 12.73 -13.64 2.15
C ARG A 73 12.55 -15.13 2.41
N LEU A 74 13.17 -15.65 3.46
CA LEU A 74 12.98 -17.05 3.89
C LEU A 74 11.55 -17.28 4.39
N ALA A 75 11.00 -16.34 5.16
CA ALA A 75 9.62 -16.33 5.65
C ALA A 75 8.58 -16.45 4.51
N GLY A 76 8.88 -15.87 3.35
CA GLY A 76 8.08 -16.02 2.14
C GLY A 76 7.87 -17.48 1.71
N LEU A 77 8.82 -18.39 1.99
CA LEU A 77 8.67 -19.83 1.71
C LEU A 77 7.64 -20.50 2.63
N TYR A 78 7.44 -19.95 3.83
CA TYR A 78 6.46 -20.43 4.80
C TYR A 78 5.11 -19.72 4.68
N GLY A 79 4.94 -18.84 3.67
CA GLY A 79 3.75 -18.02 3.54
C GLY A 79 3.62 -17.00 4.68
N HIS A 80 4.74 -16.56 5.26
CA HIS A 80 4.81 -15.58 6.33
C HIS A 80 5.33 -14.24 5.79
N PRO A 81 4.45 -13.27 5.48
CA PRO A 81 4.86 -11.91 5.15
C PRO A 81 5.50 -11.23 6.37
N MET A 82 6.70 -10.68 6.18
CA MET A 82 7.40 -9.90 7.20
C MET A 82 7.71 -8.49 6.69
N LEU A 83 7.41 -7.47 7.50
CA LEU A 83 7.64 -6.06 7.17
C LEU A 83 8.48 -5.37 8.25
N CYS A 84 9.51 -4.62 7.85
CA CYS A 84 10.29 -3.78 8.75
C CYS A 84 10.03 -2.30 8.44
N LEU A 85 9.63 -1.57 9.47
CA LEU A 85 9.42 -0.12 9.45
C LEU A 85 10.50 0.53 10.30
N VAL A 86 11.15 1.55 9.75
CA VAL A 86 12.24 2.25 10.43
C VAL A 86 11.95 3.74 10.41
N HIS A 87 11.84 4.34 11.59
CA HIS A 87 11.77 5.80 11.73
C HIS A 87 13.21 6.36 11.81
N THR A 88 13.58 7.17 10.82
CA THR A 88 14.92 7.76 10.71
C THR A 88 14.89 9.09 9.97
N SER A 89 15.74 10.03 10.38
CA SER A 89 16.02 11.27 9.65
C SER A 89 17.01 11.08 8.49
N ALA A 90 17.66 9.92 8.41
CA ALA A 90 18.64 9.64 7.37
C ALA A 90 18.00 9.62 5.97
N THR A 91 18.52 10.46 5.08
CA THR A 91 18.06 10.56 3.68
C THR A 91 18.64 9.46 2.79
N ASP A 92 19.41 8.53 3.32
CA ASP A 92 19.88 7.34 2.61
C ASP A 92 20.33 6.24 3.58
N LEU A 93 19.70 5.07 3.47
CA LEU A 93 20.07 3.84 4.17
C LEU A 93 20.82 2.87 3.25
N GLY A 94 21.06 3.23 1.99
CA GLY A 94 21.57 2.31 0.98
C GLY A 94 20.60 1.16 0.70
N ARG A 95 21.14 0.10 0.09
CA ARG A 95 20.37 -1.11 -0.22
C ARG A 95 20.32 -2.05 0.97
N VAL A 96 19.13 -2.57 1.23
CA VAL A 96 18.86 -3.56 2.29
C VAL A 96 18.48 -4.89 1.64
N GLY A 97 19.23 -5.95 1.94
CA GLY A 97 19.11 -7.25 1.28
C GLY A 97 19.35 -7.18 -0.24
N GLY A 98 20.01 -6.12 -0.73
CA GLY A 98 20.18 -5.83 -2.16
C GLY A 98 18.99 -5.12 -2.83
N THR A 99 17.96 -4.72 -2.08
CA THR A 99 16.79 -3.97 -2.59
C THR A 99 16.83 -2.52 -2.10
N GLU A 100 16.30 -1.59 -2.89
CA GLU A 100 16.11 -0.19 -2.47
C GLU A 100 15.09 -0.09 -1.33
N VAL A 101 15.38 0.74 -0.33
CA VAL A 101 14.46 0.98 0.79
C VAL A 101 13.32 1.90 0.35
N GLN A 102 12.09 1.45 0.56
CA GLN A 102 10.91 2.27 0.31
C GLN A 102 10.74 3.31 1.42
N ARG A 103 10.44 4.56 1.06
CA ARG A 103 10.18 5.64 2.01
C ARG A 103 8.71 6.00 1.99
N GLY A 104 8.10 6.00 3.17
CA GLY A 104 6.77 6.55 3.40
C GLY A 104 6.83 7.55 4.55
N ASN A 105 6.32 8.76 4.32
CA ASN A 105 6.16 9.82 5.34
C ASN A 105 4.98 9.55 6.31
N VAL A 106 4.51 8.31 6.44
CA VAL A 106 3.09 8.06 6.73
C VAL A 106 2.79 7.69 8.19
N TRP A 107 3.78 7.65 9.08
CA TRP A 107 3.57 7.02 10.40
C TRP A 107 3.43 7.96 11.60
N ASP A 108 3.55 9.29 11.42
CA ASP A 108 3.47 10.27 12.52
C ASP A 108 2.54 11.48 12.24
N ALA A 109 1.61 11.38 11.29
CA ALA A 109 0.65 12.46 11.05
C ALA A 109 -0.74 12.12 11.61
N GLU A 110 -1.16 12.83 12.66
CA GLU A 110 -2.55 13.28 12.80
C GLU A 110 -3.05 13.77 11.42
N PRO A 111 -4.34 13.55 11.09
CA PRO A 111 -4.81 13.21 9.73
C PRO A 111 -3.97 13.81 8.61
N ASP A 112 -3.52 12.94 7.69
CA ASP A 112 -2.69 13.26 6.51
C ASP A 112 -2.79 14.75 6.15
N PRO A 113 -1.69 15.53 6.24
CA PRO A 113 -1.75 16.96 6.13
C PRO A 113 -2.47 17.34 4.83
N PRO A 114 -3.35 18.36 4.87
CA PRO A 114 -4.16 18.70 3.72
C PRO A 114 -3.26 18.88 2.50
N GLN A 115 -3.57 18.13 1.44
CA GLN A 115 -2.86 18.19 0.17
C GLN A 115 -3.78 18.85 -0.84
N PRO A 116 -3.88 20.20 -0.84
CA PRO A 116 -4.76 20.90 -1.75
C PRO A 116 -4.33 20.66 -3.20
N PHE A 117 -5.31 20.56 -4.08
CA PHE A 117 -5.12 20.55 -5.53
C PHE A 117 -6.06 21.55 -6.18
N GLU A 118 -5.62 22.09 -7.31
CA GLU A 118 -6.32 23.12 -8.06
C GLU A 118 -6.88 22.59 -9.36
N ILE A 119 -7.75 23.36 -10.00
CA ILE A 119 -8.41 22.99 -11.28
C ILE A 119 -7.43 22.72 -12.44
N THR A 120 -6.19 23.16 -12.29
CA THR A 120 -5.09 22.96 -13.24
C THR A 120 -4.39 21.61 -13.04
N ASP A 121 -4.57 20.96 -11.90
CA ASP A 121 -4.06 19.63 -11.59
C ASP A 121 -4.95 18.53 -12.17
N ARG A 122 -4.34 17.37 -12.45
CA ARG A 122 -5.08 16.18 -12.90
C ARG A 122 -4.87 15.07 -11.88
N LEU A 123 -5.95 14.46 -11.45
CA LEU A 123 -5.91 13.38 -10.47
C LEU A 123 -6.35 12.10 -11.15
N LYS A 124 -5.61 11.01 -10.89
CA LYS A 124 -5.99 9.66 -11.30
C LYS A 124 -6.14 8.81 -10.06
N PHE A 125 -7.30 8.20 -9.90
CA PHE A 125 -7.57 7.14 -8.96
C PHE A 125 -7.74 5.82 -9.73
N ILE A 126 -7.39 4.72 -9.10
CA ILE A 126 -7.61 3.36 -9.59
C ILE A 126 -8.24 2.61 -8.44
N VAL A 127 -9.50 2.21 -8.59
CA VAL A 127 -10.18 1.32 -7.65
C VAL A 127 -9.97 -0.11 -8.11
N ARG A 128 -9.52 -0.98 -7.22
CA ARG A 128 -9.34 -2.41 -7.48
C ARG A 128 -10.36 -3.23 -6.71
N PHE A 129 -10.87 -4.27 -7.35
CA PHE A 129 -11.80 -5.20 -6.73
C PHE A 129 -11.70 -6.58 -7.37
N PHE A 130 -12.14 -7.59 -6.62
CA PHE A 130 -12.27 -8.94 -7.13
C PHE A 130 -13.68 -9.15 -7.70
N GLY A 131 -13.76 -9.85 -8.81
CA GLY A 131 -15.04 -10.20 -9.43
C GLY A 131 -14.90 -11.13 -10.61
N SER A 132 -15.98 -11.80 -10.98
CA SER A 132 -16.05 -12.54 -12.24
C SER A 132 -16.40 -11.61 -13.41
N GLU A 133 -16.12 -12.04 -14.65
CA GLU A 133 -16.52 -11.28 -15.85
C GLU A 133 -18.03 -11.04 -15.93
N ALA A 134 -18.84 -11.97 -15.40
CA ALA A 134 -20.30 -11.88 -15.42
C ALA A 134 -20.84 -10.77 -14.49
N GLU A 135 -20.16 -10.51 -13.38
CA GLU A 135 -20.57 -9.52 -12.37
C GLU A 135 -19.96 -8.13 -12.63
N LEU A 136 -19.06 -8.04 -13.62
CA LEU A 136 -18.23 -6.87 -13.84
C LEU A 136 -19.06 -5.61 -14.16
N ALA A 137 -20.12 -5.76 -14.96
CA ALA A 137 -21.01 -4.65 -15.31
C ALA A 137 -21.74 -4.09 -14.08
N ASP A 138 -22.26 -4.97 -13.23
CA ASP A 138 -22.98 -4.60 -12.02
C ASP A 138 -22.05 -3.97 -10.98
N ALA A 139 -20.86 -4.54 -10.79
CA ALA A 139 -19.84 -3.99 -9.90
C ALA A 139 -19.41 -2.57 -10.30
N VAL A 140 -19.22 -2.32 -11.61
CA VAL A 140 -18.87 -0.99 -12.13
C VAL A 140 -20.05 -0.02 -11.99
N ALA A 141 -21.29 -0.47 -12.20
CA ALA A 141 -22.47 0.35 -12.01
C ALA A 141 -22.65 0.76 -10.53
N ALA A 142 -22.47 -0.18 -9.61
CA ALA A 142 -22.53 0.07 -8.17
C ALA A 142 -21.44 1.05 -7.72
N LEU A 143 -20.19 0.82 -8.15
CA LEU A 143 -19.07 1.72 -7.88
C LEU A 143 -19.33 3.13 -8.44
N ARG A 144 -19.84 3.24 -9.67
CA ARG A 144 -20.20 4.52 -10.28
C ARG A 144 -21.26 5.24 -9.47
N SER A 145 -22.31 4.55 -9.07
CA SER A 145 -23.39 5.13 -8.24
C SER A 145 -22.83 5.67 -6.92
N ALA A 146 -22.00 4.89 -6.23
CA ALA A 146 -21.42 5.27 -4.94
C ALA A 146 -20.50 6.49 -5.02
N LEU A 147 -19.76 6.64 -6.11
CA LEU A 147 -18.78 7.73 -6.27
C LEU A 147 -19.34 9.00 -6.93
N THR A 148 -20.52 8.94 -7.56
CA THR A 148 -21.02 10.05 -8.40
C THR A 148 -21.18 11.35 -7.61
N GLU A 149 -21.78 11.30 -6.43
CA GLU A 149 -22.00 12.50 -5.60
C GLU A 149 -20.67 13.12 -5.16
N THR A 150 -19.77 12.30 -4.62
CA THR A 150 -18.45 12.72 -4.14
C THR A 150 -17.61 13.34 -5.26
N LEU A 151 -17.53 12.68 -6.42
CA LEU A 151 -16.71 13.15 -7.54
C LEU A 151 -17.30 14.40 -8.21
N SER A 152 -18.62 14.50 -8.28
CA SER A 152 -19.29 15.67 -8.87
C SER A 152 -19.19 16.91 -7.98
N ALA A 153 -19.08 16.74 -6.67
CA ALA A 153 -18.83 17.85 -5.74
C ALA A 153 -17.44 18.50 -5.93
N VAL A 154 -16.46 17.71 -6.38
CA VAL A 154 -15.08 18.18 -6.62
C VAL A 154 -14.93 18.87 -7.97
N GLY A 155 -15.60 18.36 -9.01
CA GLY A 155 -15.54 18.94 -10.35
C GLY A 155 -15.85 17.93 -11.46
N ARG A 156 -15.10 18.02 -12.57
CA ARG A 156 -15.26 17.11 -13.70
C ARG A 156 -14.55 15.80 -13.43
N TRP A 157 -15.18 14.70 -13.77
CA TRP A 157 -14.59 13.36 -13.61
C TRP A 157 -14.96 12.44 -14.77
N GLN A 158 -14.15 11.41 -14.97
CA GLN A 158 -14.36 10.39 -15.98
C GLN A 158 -13.92 9.04 -15.42
N MET A 159 -14.85 8.09 -15.36
CA MET A 159 -14.57 6.69 -15.03
C MET A 159 -14.52 5.86 -16.31
N LEU A 160 -13.39 5.20 -16.54
CA LEU A 160 -13.16 4.33 -17.69
C LEU A 160 -13.76 2.94 -17.48
N ALA A 161 -13.81 2.16 -18.56
CA ALA A 161 -14.14 0.75 -18.48
C ALA A 161 -13.13 0.01 -17.56
N PRO A 162 -13.58 -1.03 -16.84
CA PRO A 162 -12.70 -1.88 -16.06
C PRO A 162 -11.70 -2.60 -16.97
N GLU A 163 -10.50 -2.81 -16.47
CA GLU A 163 -9.46 -3.60 -17.12
C GLU A 163 -8.86 -4.61 -16.13
N PRO A 164 -8.32 -5.74 -16.59
CA PRO A 164 -7.60 -6.66 -15.71
C PRO A 164 -6.41 -5.94 -15.05
N ALA A 165 -6.20 -6.16 -13.76
CA ALA A 165 -5.00 -5.67 -13.09
C ALA A 165 -3.74 -6.36 -13.66
N PRO A 166 -2.54 -5.75 -13.52
CA PRO A 166 -1.28 -6.36 -14.00
C PRO A 166 -0.98 -7.75 -13.44
N ASP A 167 -1.51 -8.05 -12.25
CA ASP A 167 -1.53 -9.39 -11.66
C ASP A 167 -2.99 -9.86 -11.50
N PRO A 168 -3.62 -10.36 -12.57
CA PRO A 168 -5.04 -10.67 -12.57
C PRO A 168 -5.36 -11.96 -11.80
N ALA A 169 -4.35 -12.78 -11.48
CA ALA A 169 -4.51 -14.07 -10.81
C ALA A 169 -4.30 -14.01 -9.29
N ALA A 170 -4.10 -12.81 -8.73
CA ALA A 170 -4.04 -12.62 -7.29
C ALA A 170 -5.31 -13.18 -6.64
N LEU A 171 -5.14 -14.09 -5.67
CA LEU A 171 -6.27 -14.59 -4.88
C LEU A 171 -6.73 -13.51 -3.90
N PRO A 172 -8.04 -13.39 -3.62
CA PRO A 172 -8.50 -12.57 -2.52
C PRO A 172 -7.80 -13.03 -1.23
N PRO A 173 -7.26 -12.10 -0.42
CA PRO A 173 -6.83 -12.36 0.94
C PRO A 173 -7.88 -13.14 1.72
N ALA A 174 -7.47 -13.98 2.68
CA ALA A 174 -8.39 -14.87 3.40
C ALA A 174 -9.60 -14.15 4.03
N HIS A 175 -9.41 -12.91 4.50
CA HIS A 175 -10.49 -12.08 5.06
C HIS A 175 -11.49 -11.55 4.02
N LEU A 176 -11.10 -11.41 2.75
CA LEU A 176 -12.00 -11.01 1.64
C LEU A 176 -12.66 -12.21 0.94
N ARG A 177 -12.16 -13.43 1.16
CA ARG A 177 -12.77 -14.66 0.58
C ARG A 177 -14.19 -14.92 1.09
N ALA A 178 -14.53 -14.45 2.29
CA ALA A 178 -15.88 -14.56 2.85
C ALA A 178 -16.85 -13.52 2.25
N GLU A 179 -16.34 -12.43 1.68
CA GLU A 179 -17.11 -11.37 1.03
C GLU A 179 -17.37 -11.67 -0.46
N ALA A 180 -16.66 -12.66 -1.01
CA ALA A 180 -16.85 -13.17 -2.36
C ALA A 180 -18.20 -13.93 -2.48
N PRO A 181 -19.14 -13.48 -3.35
CA PRO A 181 -20.47 -14.07 -3.44
C PRO A 181 -20.50 -15.52 -3.93
N ASP A 182 -19.40 -16.00 -4.54
CA ASP A 182 -19.39 -17.29 -5.25
C ASP A 182 -18.05 -18.01 -5.09
N ALA A 183 -17.99 -18.96 -4.15
CA ALA A 183 -16.80 -19.78 -3.84
C ALA A 183 -16.38 -20.75 -4.97
N GLY A 184 -17.12 -20.80 -6.10
CA GLY A 184 -16.92 -21.75 -7.19
C GLY A 184 -16.45 -21.17 -8.54
N ARG A 185 -16.40 -19.83 -8.69
CA ARG A 185 -16.00 -19.18 -9.95
C ARG A 185 -14.63 -18.51 -9.82
N ARG A 186 -13.83 -18.56 -10.89
CA ARG A 186 -12.52 -17.89 -10.93
C ARG A 186 -12.72 -16.38 -10.80
N GLN A 187 -12.28 -15.82 -9.68
CA GLN A 187 -12.22 -14.38 -9.50
C GLN A 187 -10.93 -13.83 -10.07
N LEU A 188 -11.04 -12.69 -10.74
CA LEU A 188 -9.89 -11.93 -11.22
C LEU A 188 -9.82 -10.60 -10.48
N LEU A 189 -8.61 -10.08 -10.36
CA LEU A 189 -8.40 -8.72 -9.88
C LEU A 189 -8.65 -7.74 -11.04
N TRP A 190 -9.72 -6.97 -10.93
CA TRP A 190 -10.06 -5.89 -11.86
C TRP A 190 -9.60 -4.55 -11.32
N GLN A 191 -9.39 -3.60 -12.21
CA GLN A 191 -9.12 -2.21 -11.86
C GLN A 191 -9.94 -1.25 -12.72
N VAL A 192 -10.47 -0.20 -12.10
CA VAL A 192 -11.25 0.86 -12.75
C VAL A 192 -10.51 2.18 -12.60
N PRO A 193 -9.95 2.73 -13.70
CA PRO A 193 -9.34 4.04 -13.69
C PRO A 193 -10.39 5.16 -13.63
N ILE A 194 -10.18 6.12 -12.76
CA ILE A 194 -11.02 7.30 -12.56
C ILE A 194 -10.13 8.54 -12.67
N GLY A 195 -10.44 9.42 -13.60
CA GLY A 195 -9.81 10.73 -13.72
C GLY A 195 -10.66 11.79 -13.04
N VAL A 196 -10.03 12.77 -12.40
CA VAL A 196 -10.70 13.92 -11.76
C VAL A 196 -9.95 15.20 -12.12
N ARG A 197 -10.72 16.26 -12.37
CA ARG A 197 -10.26 17.63 -12.59
C ARG A 197 -11.20 18.59 -11.88
N GLY A 198 -10.70 19.28 -10.87
CA GLY A 198 -11.45 20.18 -10.01
C GLY A 198 -10.53 20.79 -8.98
N ALA A 199 -11.09 21.30 -7.89
CA ALA A 199 -10.31 21.78 -6.75
C ALA A 199 -10.79 21.11 -5.47
N GLY A 200 -9.88 20.94 -4.51
CA GLY A 200 -10.20 20.29 -3.24
C GLY A 200 -8.96 19.79 -2.54
N ASP A 201 -9.15 18.80 -1.67
CA ASP A 201 -8.07 18.16 -0.94
C ASP A 201 -7.88 16.72 -1.40
N TYR A 202 -6.66 16.38 -1.84
CA TYR A 202 -6.33 15.10 -2.46
C TYR A 202 -6.47 13.94 -1.47
N THR A 203 -6.07 14.18 -0.22
CA THR A 203 -6.17 13.21 0.87
C THR A 203 -7.63 12.93 1.18
N VAL A 204 -8.42 13.98 1.43
CA VAL A 204 -9.85 13.85 1.75
C VAL A 204 -10.59 13.15 0.62
N LEU A 205 -10.32 13.51 -0.64
CA LEU A 205 -10.93 12.86 -1.79
C LEU A 205 -10.52 11.39 -1.90
N GLY A 206 -9.26 11.06 -1.63
CA GLY A 206 -8.76 9.69 -1.62
C GLY A 206 -9.46 8.82 -0.58
N GLU A 207 -9.64 9.34 0.64
CA GLU A 207 -10.37 8.66 1.72
C GLU A 207 -11.85 8.47 1.37
N LEU A 208 -12.52 9.51 0.87
CA LEU A 208 -13.93 9.40 0.48
C LEU A 208 -14.12 8.35 -0.61
N ILE A 209 -13.24 8.32 -1.63
CA ILE A 209 -13.28 7.28 -2.67
C ILE A 209 -13.07 5.89 -2.05
N TYR A 210 -12.13 5.74 -1.12
CA TYR A 210 -11.89 4.47 -0.43
C TYR A 210 -13.15 3.98 0.30
N TYR A 211 -13.75 4.82 1.15
CA TYR A 211 -14.90 4.43 1.96
C TYR A 211 -16.14 4.17 1.10
N GLN A 212 -16.41 5.01 0.11
CA GLN A 212 -17.55 4.84 -0.79
C GLN A 212 -17.39 3.62 -1.70
N ALA A 213 -16.18 3.36 -2.21
CA ALA A 213 -15.91 2.15 -2.99
C ALA A 213 -16.11 0.89 -2.13
N ARG A 214 -15.62 0.89 -0.89
CA ARG A 214 -15.84 -0.23 0.05
C ARG A 214 -17.30 -0.45 0.39
N ALA A 215 -18.08 0.63 0.52
CA ALA A 215 -19.51 0.58 0.79
C ALA A 215 -20.37 0.25 -0.45
N SER A 216 -19.79 0.21 -1.65
CA SER A 216 -20.52 0.00 -2.91
C SER A 216 -20.99 -1.46 -3.14
N GLY A 217 -20.59 -2.39 -2.27
CA GLY A 217 -20.93 -3.81 -2.39
C GLY A 217 -19.99 -4.62 -3.30
N ILE A 218 -18.91 -4.02 -3.81
CA ILE A 218 -17.83 -4.74 -4.50
C ILE A 218 -16.89 -5.41 -3.49
N VAL A 219 -16.23 -6.49 -3.91
CA VAL A 219 -15.15 -7.13 -3.11
C VAL A 219 -13.89 -6.28 -3.25
N PHE A 220 -13.82 -5.21 -2.45
CA PHE A 220 -12.82 -4.16 -2.56
C PHE A 220 -11.40 -4.67 -2.24
N ALA A 221 -10.44 -4.41 -3.14
CA ALA A 221 -9.05 -4.85 -2.99
C ALA A 221 -8.08 -3.70 -2.69
N GLY A 222 -8.45 -2.46 -2.98
CA GLY A 222 -7.63 -1.28 -2.69
C GLY A 222 -7.80 -0.13 -3.67
N THR A 223 -7.14 0.98 -3.35
CA THR A 223 -7.05 2.17 -4.20
C THR A 223 -5.60 2.50 -4.51
N ILE A 224 -5.34 2.97 -5.73
CA ILE A 224 -4.07 3.61 -6.10
C ILE A 224 -4.40 5.00 -6.61
N SER A 225 -3.68 6.01 -6.16
CA SER A 225 -3.91 7.39 -6.55
C SER A 225 -2.62 8.05 -7.03
N ARG A 226 -2.75 9.01 -7.95
CA ARG A 226 -1.65 9.83 -8.45
C ARG A 226 -2.13 11.22 -8.84
N ILE A 227 -1.42 12.24 -8.39
CA ILE A 227 -1.57 13.62 -8.84
C ILE A 227 -0.58 13.94 -9.97
N TYR A 228 -1.04 14.72 -10.94
CA TYR A 228 -0.25 15.24 -12.05
C TYR A 228 -0.35 16.77 -12.03
N PRO A 229 0.63 17.44 -11.38
CA PRO A 229 0.66 18.88 -11.29
C PRO A 229 0.79 19.56 -12.66
N THR A 230 0.50 20.85 -12.70
CA THR A 230 0.76 21.68 -13.89
C THR A 230 2.23 21.58 -14.34
N GLY A 231 2.44 21.35 -15.64
CA GLY A 231 3.78 21.19 -16.22
C GLY A 231 4.41 19.80 -16.09
N ALA A 232 3.74 18.82 -15.46
CA ALA A 232 4.27 17.47 -15.33
C ALA A 232 4.39 16.76 -16.70
N ARG A 233 5.54 16.08 -16.92
CA ARG A 233 5.89 15.35 -18.15
C ARG A 233 4.82 14.36 -18.63
N TYR A 234 4.04 13.79 -17.71
CA TYR A 234 3.05 12.74 -17.98
C TYR A 234 1.61 13.25 -18.12
N ARG A 235 1.40 14.57 -18.21
CA ARG A 235 0.06 15.16 -18.38
C ARG A 235 -0.57 14.83 -19.74
N ALA A 236 0.26 14.67 -20.79
CA ALA A 236 -0.19 14.23 -22.11
C ALA A 236 -0.81 12.82 -22.05
N ASP A 237 -0.19 11.89 -21.32
CA ASP A 237 -0.70 10.53 -21.13
C ASP A 237 -2.03 10.53 -20.38
N PHE A 238 -2.19 11.41 -19.39
CA PHE A 238 -3.46 11.60 -18.70
C PHE A 238 -4.56 12.08 -19.66
N ALA A 239 -4.28 13.12 -20.46
CA ALA A 239 -5.25 13.66 -21.42
C ALA A 239 -5.63 12.64 -22.51
N ALA A 240 -4.66 11.85 -22.99
CA ALA A 240 -4.92 10.76 -23.93
C ALA A 240 -5.80 9.66 -23.32
N ARG A 241 -5.61 9.37 -22.02
CA ARG A 241 -6.38 8.33 -21.32
C ARG A 241 -7.76 8.82 -20.87
N PHE A 242 -7.90 10.09 -20.50
CA PHE A 242 -9.13 10.72 -20.02
C PHE A 242 -9.51 11.92 -20.88
N PRO A 243 -9.98 11.71 -22.13
CA PRO A 243 -10.23 12.79 -23.08
C PRO A 243 -11.31 13.78 -22.60
N ALA A 244 -12.29 13.33 -21.80
CA ALA A 244 -13.32 14.21 -21.24
C ALA A 244 -12.78 15.22 -20.21
N LEU A 245 -11.55 15.01 -19.73
CA LEU A 245 -10.85 15.83 -18.74
C LEU A 245 -9.68 16.61 -19.33
N GLY A 246 -9.51 16.54 -20.65
CA GLY A 246 -8.54 17.33 -21.38
C GLY A 246 -8.73 18.84 -21.21
N ASP A 247 -7.72 19.59 -21.63
CA ASP A 247 -7.81 21.04 -21.76
C ASP A 247 -8.69 21.34 -22.97
N ALA A 248 -10.01 21.38 -22.77
CA ALA A 248 -10.90 21.98 -23.74
C ALA A 248 -10.46 23.44 -23.94
N ALA A 249 -10.31 23.87 -25.19
CA ALA A 249 -10.18 25.28 -25.52
C ALA A 249 -11.39 26.00 -24.89
N GLU A 250 -11.15 26.95 -24.00
CA GLU A 250 -12.19 27.90 -23.63
C GLU A 250 -12.71 28.56 -24.91
N PRO A 251 -14.04 28.70 -25.07
CA PRO A 251 -14.59 29.50 -26.16
C PRO A 251 -14.14 30.98 -26.08
#